data_AF-A0A7S1SRT6-F1
#
_entry.id   AF-A0A7S1SRT6-F1
#
_cell.length_a   1.000
_cell.length_b   1.000
_cell.length_c   1.000
_cell.angle_alpha   90.00
_cell.angle_beta   90.00
_cell.angle_gamma   90.00
#
_symmetry.space_group_name_H-M   'P 1'
#
loop_
_entity.id
_entity.type
_entity.pdbx_description
1 polymer ?
#
loop_
_entity_poly.entity_id
_entity_poly.type
_entity_poly.pdbx_seq_one_letter_code
_entity_poly.pdbx_strand_id
1 'polypeptide(L)'
;AARLPSIDCTHPPLSQPTTRLPRIYPNMAMVMRRALSSAVSAGAAYARTMSSVPSTMRAAVIRETGPIDVMKVETDYPVPELKPGMALVRNQYSGINFIDTYHRSGLYAREL
;
A
#
# COMPACT_ATOMS: atom_id res chain seq x y z
N ALA A 1 48.41 16.77 4.17
CA ALA A 1 47.95 15.73 5.11
C ALA A 1 47.23 16.41 6.26
N ALA A 2 45.89 16.33 6.29
CA ALA A 2 45.07 16.87 7.37
C ALA A 2 44.34 15.68 8.02
N ARG A 3 44.56 15.46 9.33
CA ARG A 3 43.89 14.43 10.13
C ARG A 3 42.53 14.96 10.57
N LEU A 4 41.46 14.20 10.30
CA LEU A 4 40.13 14.45 10.87
C LEU A 4 40.14 14.09 12.37
N PRO A 5 39.43 14.83 13.23
CA PRO A 5 39.31 14.50 14.65
C PRO A 5 38.34 13.33 14.85
N SER A 6 38.72 12.40 15.73
CA SER A 6 37.90 11.29 16.21
C SER A 6 36.79 11.81 17.12
N ILE A 7 35.54 11.49 16.80
CA ILE A 7 34.37 11.77 17.64
C ILE A 7 34.28 10.67 18.71
N ASP A 8 34.24 11.08 19.98
CA ASP A 8 34.08 10.22 21.15
C ASP A 8 32.59 9.96 21.39
N CYS A 9 32.17 8.70 21.33
CA CYS A 9 30.77 8.25 21.43
C CYS A 9 30.41 7.82 22.87
N THR A 10 30.62 8.69 23.85
CA THR A 10 30.16 8.45 25.23
C THR A 10 28.91 9.26 25.53
N HIS A 11 27.74 8.68 25.28
CA HIS A 11 26.45 9.24 25.74
C HIS A 11 26.22 8.88 27.22
N PRO A 12 25.81 9.84 28.08
CA PRO A 12 25.36 9.53 29.43
C PRO A 12 23.97 8.87 29.41
N PRO A 13 23.66 7.94 30.34
CA PRO A 13 22.37 7.28 30.37
C PRO A 13 21.26 8.23 30.83
N LEU A 14 20.11 8.17 30.14
CA LEU A 14 18.90 8.93 30.48
C LEU A 14 18.31 8.45 31.82
N SER A 15 18.11 9.38 32.75
CA SER A 15 17.45 9.13 34.03
C SER A 15 15.96 8.80 33.83
N GLN A 16 15.51 7.66 34.36
CA GLN A 16 14.11 7.23 34.28
C GLN A 16 13.21 8.11 35.19
N PRO A 17 11.99 8.48 34.74
CA PRO A 17 11.05 9.19 35.59
C PRO A 17 10.35 8.22 36.55
N THR A 18 10.47 8.45 37.86
CA THR A 18 9.76 7.69 38.89
C THR A 18 8.38 8.28 39.13
N THR A 19 7.33 7.71 38.55
CA THR A 19 5.94 8.00 38.92
C THR A 19 5.44 6.97 39.94
N ARG A 20 5.36 7.38 41.21
CA ARG A 20 4.62 6.63 42.25
C ARG A 20 3.13 6.81 42.01
N LEU A 21 2.41 5.72 41.75
CA LEU A 21 0.94 5.71 41.75
C LEU A 21 0.41 5.40 43.16
N PRO A 22 -0.65 6.08 43.65
CA PRO A 22 -1.27 5.73 44.91
C PRO A 22 -2.10 4.44 44.76
N ARG A 23 -1.96 3.57 45.75
CA ARG A 23 -2.57 2.25 45.83
C ARG A 23 -3.95 2.38 46.47
N ILE A 24 -5.01 2.44 45.68
CA ILE A 24 -6.40 2.39 46.18
C ILE A 24 -7.25 1.49 45.28
N TYR A 25 -7.51 0.26 45.72
CA TYR A 25 -8.72 -0.49 45.36
C TYR A 25 -9.12 -1.35 46.58
N PRO A 26 -10.34 -1.22 47.12
CA PRO A 26 -10.85 -2.17 48.09
C PRO A 26 -11.48 -3.38 47.38
N ASN A 27 -11.21 -4.54 47.98
CA ASN A 27 -11.99 -5.78 48.00
C ASN A 27 -12.52 -6.40 46.70
N MET A 28 -11.85 -7.49 46.34
CA MET A 28 -12.42 -8.66 45.70
C MET A 28 -13.57 -9.26 46.53
N ALA A 29 -14.80 -9.19 46.04
CA ALA A 29 -15.80 -10.25 46.20
C ALA A 29 -17.04 -9.96 45.33
N MET A 30 -17.49 -10.99 44.62
CA MET A 30 -18.89 -11.23 44.23
C MET A 30 -19.45 -10.41 43.07
N VAL A 31 -19.48 -10.99 41.85
CA VAL A 31 -20.75 -11.35 41.17
C VAL A 31 -20.48 -12.54 40.23
N MET A 32 -21.31 -13.56 40.40
CA MET A 32 -21.32 -14.84 39.71
C MET A 32 -22.36 -14.80 38.57
N ARG A 33 -22.00 -15.37 37.40
CA ARG A 33 -22.87 -15.95 36.34
C ARG A 33 -23.74 -15.03 35.45
N ARG A 34 -23.45 -15.09 34.14
CA ARG A 34 -24.34 -15.19 32.94
C ARG A 34 -23.52 -14.68 31.73
N ALA A 35 -23.50 -15.24 30.54
CA ALA A 35 -24.27 -16.28 29.89
C ALA A 35 -23.43 -16.91 28.77
N LEU A 36 -23.66 -18.19 28.52
CA LEU A 36 -23.29 -18.88 27.29
C LEU A 36 -24.17 -18.31 26.16
N SER A 37 -23.61 -17.65 25.14
CA SER A 37 -24.25 -17.42 23.83
C SER A 37 -23.28 -16.76 22.83
N SER A 38 -23.35 -17.24 21.59
CA SER A 38 -22.73 -16.76 20.36
C SER A 38 -21.19 -16.80 20.25
N ALA A 39 -20.66 -18.00 20.05
CA ALA A 39 -19.75 -18.17 18.93
C ALA A 39 -20.52 -17.90 17.61
N VAL A 40 -19.81 -17.51 16.56
CA VAL A 40 -20.28 -17.17 15.19
C VAL A 40 -20.49 -15.67 14.95
N SER A 41 -19.42 -15.01 14.47
CA SER A 41 -19.40 -14.12 13.29
C SER A 41 -18.20 -13.15 13.33
N ALA A 42 -16.99 -13.68 13.43
CA ALA A 42 -15.77 -12.91 13.15
C ALA A 42 -15.19 -13.22 11.74
N GLY A 43 -15.97 -13.89 10.89
CA GLY A 43 -15.54 -14.33 9.55
C GLY A 43 -16.24 -13.63 8.38
N ALA A 44 -17.32 -12.88 8.62
CA ALA A 44 -18.17 -12.35 7.55
C ALA A 44 -17.80 -10.93 7.08
N ALA A 45 -17.08 -10.13 7.87
CA ALA A 45 -16.83 -8.72 7.57
C ALA A 45 -15.67 -8.46 6.59
N TYR A 46 -14.97 -9.50 6.12
CA TYR A 46 -13.90 -9.37 5.12
C TYR A 46 -14.07 -10.29 3.92
N ALA A 47 -15.29 -10.76 3.67
CA ALA A 47 -15.64 -11.26 2.35
C ALA A 47 -15.65 -10.05 1.40
N ARG A 48 -14.47 -9.70 0.87
CA ARG A 48 -14.36 -8.74 -0.23
C ARG A 48 -15.34 -9.20 -1.28
N THR A 49 -16.38 -8.41 -1.54
CA THR A 49 -17.26 -8.65 -2.67
C THR A 49 -16.36 -8.76 -3.89
N MET A 50 -16.25 -9.95 -4.47
CA MET A 50 -15.51 -10.15 -5.70
C MET A 50 -16.33 -9.46 -6.79
N SER A 51 -16.10 -8.16 -6.98
CA SER A 51 -16.68 -7.42 -8.11
C SER A 51 -16.26 -8.13 -9.39
N SER A 52 -17.19 -8.36 -10.30
CA SER A 52 -16.84 -8.89 -11.62
C SER A 52 -15.83 -7.97 -12.30
N VAL A 53 -14.85 -8.58 -12.98
CA VAL A 53 -13.87 -7.84 -13.78
C VAL A 53 -14.59 -7.35 -15.05
N PRO A 54 -14.52 -6.04 -15.39
CA PRO A 54 -15.13 -5.53 -16.61
C PRO A 54 -14.38 -6.05 -17.85
N SER A 55 -15.03 -6.08 -19.01
CA SER A 55 -14.39 -6.45 -20.28
C SER A 55 -13.49 -5.34 -20.85
N THR A 56 -13.75 -4.07 -20.48
CA THR A 56 -12.99 -2.90 -20.92
C THR A 56 -12.60 -1.99 -19.75
N MET A 57 -11.61 -1.12 -19.97
CA MET A 57 -11.06 -0.18 -19.01
C MET A 57 -10.58 1.11 -19.67
N ARG A 58 -10.31 2.12 -18.85
CA ARG A 58 -9.62 3.34 -19.28
C ARG A 58 -8.11 3.12 -19.27
N ALA A 59 -7.41 3.53 -20.32
CA ALA A 59 -5.96 3.39 -20.43
C ALA A 59 -5.34 4.62 -21.10
N ALA A 60 -4.13 5.01 -20.68
CA ALA A 60 -3.30 5.94 -21.44
C ALA A 60 -2.49 5.13 -22.46
N VAL A 61 -2.73 5.39 -23.75
CA VAL A 61 -2.23 4.59 -24.87
C VAL A 61 -1.36 5.45 -25.79
N ILE A 62 -0.30 4.85 -26.31
CA ILE A 62 0.63 5.46 -27.27
C ILE A 62 0.64 4.54 -28.48
N ARG A 63 0.03 4.97 -29.59
CA ARG A 63 -0.07 4.21 -30.85
C ARG A 63 1.01 4.59 -31.87
N GLU A 64 1.65 5.74 -31.65
CA GLU A 64 2.76 6.26 -32.45
C GLU A 64 3.71 7.03 -31.52
N THR A 65 5.00 7.08 -31.85
CA THR A 65 5.99 7.80 -31.05
C THR A 65 5.97 9.29 -31.38
N GLY A 66 6.23 10.15 -30.39
CA GLY A 66 6.28 11.59 -30.64
C GLY A 66 6.18 12.52 -29.41
N PRO A 67 5.73 13.78 -29.64
CA PRO A 67 5.44 14.76 -28.60
C PRO A 67 4.36 14.30 -27.63
N ILE A 68 4.01 15.11 -26.63
CA ILE A 68 3.03 14.71 -25.60
C ILE A 68 1.65 14.32 -26.18
N ASP A 69 1.26 14.91 -27.31
CA ASP A 69 -0.07 14.76 -27.93
C ASP A 69 -0.36 13.34 -28.46
N VAL A 70 0.68 12.50 -28.62
CA VAL A 70 0.52 11.11 -29.08
C VAL A 70 -0.03 10.18 -27.99
N MET A 71 0.09 10.57 -26.71
CA MET A 71 -0.44 9.82 -25.59
C MET A 71 -1.91 10.20 -25.35
N LYS A 72 -2.82 9.27 -25.64
CA LYS A 72 -4.27 9.50 -25.57
C LYS A 72 -4.90 8.61 -24.52
N VAL A 73 -5.93 9.11 -23.84
CA VAL A 73 -6.74 8.29 -22.93
C VAL A 73 -7.87 7.65 -23.71
N GLU A 74 -7.85 6.33 -23.79
CA GLU A 74 -8.92 5.52 -24.36
C GLU A 74 -9.85 5.05 -23.24
N THR A 75 -11.16 4.96 -23.50
CA THR A 75 -12.16 4.63 -22.46
C THR A 75 -12.63 3.18 -22.49
N ASP A 76 -12.35 2.48 -23.57
CA ASP A 76 -12.87 1.18 -23.96
C ASP A 76 -11.75 0.19 -24.29
N TYR A 77 -10.57 0.38 -23.69
CA TYR A 77 -9.42 -0.49 -23.87
C TYR A 77 -9.66 -1.87 -23.25
N PRO A 78 -9.32 -3.00 -23.91
CA PRO A 78 -9.62 -4.33 -23.38
C PRO A 78 -8.88 -4.61 -22.07
N VAL A 79 -9.58 -5.19 -21.09
CA VAL A 79 -8.94 -5.69 -19.87
C VAL A 79 -8.13 -6.95 -20.23
N PRO A 80 -6.85 -7.06 -19.80
CA PRO A 80 -6.02 -8.20 -20.13
C PRO A 80 -6.54 -9.49 -19.47
N GLU A 81 -6.41 -10.60 -20.21
CA GLU A 81 -6.79 -11.92 -19.72
C GLU A 81 -5.82 -12.40 -18.63
N LEU A 82 -6.37 -12.92 -17.53
CA LEU A 82 -5.59 -13.44 -16.41
C LEU A 82 -5.03 -14.83 -16.75
N LYS A 83 -3.70 -14.92 -16.88
CA LYS A 83 -2.99 -16.20 -17.12
C LYS A 83 -2.48 -16.81 -15.81
N PRO A 84 -2.22 -18.13 -15.76
CA PRO A 84 -1.61 -18.78 -14.61
C PRO A 84 -0.31 -18.09 -14.18
N GLY A 85 -0.15 -17.84 -12.87
CA GLY A 85 1.02 -17.17 -12.31
C GLY A 85 1.03 -15.64 -12.41
N MET A 86 -0.02 -15.02 -12.97
CA MET A 86 -0.20 -13.57 -12.98
C MET A 86 -1.22 -13.11 -11.94
N ALA A 87 -1.26 -11.80 -11.70
CA ALA A 87 -2.29 -11.15 -10.88
C ALA A 87 -2.88 -9.97 -11.66
N LEU A 88 -4.21 -9.82 -11.59
CA LEU A 88 -4.89 -8.65 -12.10
C LEU A 88 -5.05 -7.63 -10.96
N VAL A 89 -4.55 -6.42 -11.16
CA VAL A 89 -4.55 -5.35 -10.15
C VAL A 89 -5.39 -4.18 -10.65
N ARG A 90 -6.37 -3.76 -9.84
CA ARG A 90 -7.12 -2.52 -10.09
C ARG A 90 -6.35 -1.34 -9.50
N ASN A 91 -5.56 -0.68 -10.33
CA ASN A 91 -4.77 0.47 -9.90
C ASN A 91 -5.70 1.65 -9.52
N GLN A 92 -5.49 2.22 -8.33
CA GLN A 92 -6.14 3.46 -7.91
C GLN A 92 -5.30 4.69 -8.27
N TYR A 93 -3.97 4.51 -8.27
CA TYR A 93 -2.98 5.53 -8.59
C TYR A 93 -1.83 4.90 -9.38
N SER A 94 -1.13 5.71 -10.15
CA SER A 94 0.12 5.34 -10.82
C SER A 94 1.13 6.46 -10.65
N GLY A 95 2.39 6.09 -10.39
CA GLY A 95 3.49 7.05 -10.43
C GLY A 95 3.81 7.44 -11.88
N ILE A 96 4.31 8.67 -12.04
CA ILE A 96 4.86 9.16 -13.31
C ILE A 96 6.38 9.22 -13.15
N ASN A 97 7.10 8.65 -14.11
CA ASN A 97 8.55 8.57 -14.10
C ASN A 97 9.15 9.18 -15.38
N PHE A 98 10.41 9.61 -15.32
CA PHE A 98 11.10 10.15 -16.51
C PHE A 98 11.18 9.14 -17.65
N ILE A 99 11.25 7.83 -17.36
CA ILE A 99 11.32 6.76 -18.36
C ILE A 99 10.08 6.71 -19.27
N ASP A 100 8.94 7.22 -18.80
CA ASP A 100 7.71 7.28 -19.59
C ASP A 100 7.91 8.17 -20.84
N THR A 101 8.75 9.19 -20.74
CA THR A 101 9.10 10.05 -21.87
C THR A 101 9.92 9.33 -22.92
N TYR A 102 10.80 8.40 -22.52
CA TYR A 102 11.64 7.63 -23.43
C TYR A 102 10.82 6.62 -24.24
N HIS A 103 9.84 5.99 -23.60
CA HIS A 103 8.91 5.11 -24.29
C HIS A 103 7.98 5.88 -25.23
N ARG A 104 7.46 7.05 -24.81
CA ARG A 104 6.60 7.90 -25.65
C ARG A 104 7.35 8.47 -26.85
N SER A 105 8.57 8.96 -26.66
CA SER A 105 9.35 9.57 -27.74
C SER A 105 9.97 8.54 -28.69
N GLY A 106 9.94 7.25 -28.35
CA GLY A 106 10.56 6.19 -29.14
C GLY A 106 12.07 6.05 -28.93
N LEU A 107 12.64 6.63 -27.86
CA LEU A 107 14.06 6.44 -27.53
C LEU A 107 14.36 4.97 -27.19
N TYR A 108 13.39 4.27 -26.61
CA TYR A 108 13.42 2.83 -26.41
C TYR A 108 12.40 2.14 -27.31
N ALA A 109 12.92 1.34 -28.25
CA ALA A 109 12.11 0.58 -29.18
C ALA A 109 11.17 -0.38 -28.43
N ARG A 110 9.89 -0.35 -28.82
CA ARG A 110 8.84 -1.24 -28.32
C ARG A 110 7.78 -1.45 -29.40
N GLU A 111 6.97 -2.48 -29.21
CA GLU A 111 5.73 -2.67 -29.98
C GLU A 111 4.67 -1.65 -29.52
N LEU A 112 3.92 -1.09 -30.48
CA LEU A 112 2.90 -0.05 -30.26
C LEU A 112 1.49 -0.58 -30.47
#